data_AF-A0A1I1Z320-F1
#
_entry.id   AF-A0A1I1Z320-F1
#
_cell.length_a   1.000
_cell.length_b   1.000
_cell.length_c   1.000
_cell.angle_alpha   90.00
_cell.angle_beta   90.00
_cell.angle_gamma   90.00
#
_symmetry.space_group_name_H-M   'P 1'
#
loop_
_entity.id
_entity.type
_entity.pdbx_description
1 polymer ?
#
loop_
_entity_poly.entity_id
_entity_poly.type
_entity_poly.pdbx_seq_one_letter_code
_entity_poly.pdbx_strand_id
1 'polypeptide(L)'
;MKLMENAILIIDEGGVSGLYCYRDRDGIDFIDGFKFELKLQDIAVKSGSIASVQFPEEMYDEPEEIKQAVYTAIKELEQGME
;
A
#
# COMPACT_ATOMS: atom_id res chain seq x y z
N MET A 1 -2.60 6.81 -4.73
CA MET A 1 -2.50 6.71 -3.25
C MET A 1 -2.08 8.04 -2.67
N LYS A 2 -2.36 8.30 -1.38
CA LYS A 2 -1.96 9.55 -0.72
C LYS A 2 -1.74 9.37 0.78
N LEU A 3 -0.62 9.88 1.29
CA LEU A 3 -0.38 10.01 2.72
C LEU A 3 -0.88 11.38 3.21
N MET A 4 -1.75 11.36 4.22
CA MET A 4 -2.33 12.56 4.84
C MET A 4 -1.51 13.01 6.05
N GLU A 5 -1.66 14.28 6.45
CA GLU A 5 -0.91 14.91 7.55
C GLU A 5 -1.12 14.23 8.92
N ASN A 6 -2.21 13.49 9.09
CA ASN A 6 -2.54 12.72 10.28
C ASN A 6 -2.00 11.28 10.23
N ALA A 7 -0.97 11.02 9.42
CA ALA A 7 -0.38 9.68 9.25
C ALA A 7 -1.39 8.64 8.74
N ILE A 8 -2.41 9.07 8.01
CA ILE A 8 -3.37 8.15 7.37
C ILE A 8 -2.97 7.98 5.90
N LEU A 9 -2.67 6.74 5.51
CA LEU A 9 -2.49 6.38 4.12
C LEU A 9 -3.85 6.05 3.50
N ILE A 10 -4.27 6.84 2.53
CA ILE A 10 -5.47 6.57 1.74
C ILE A 10 -5.05 5.87 0.46
N ILE A 11 -5.52 4.64 0.30
CA ILE A 11 -5.42 3.90 -0.94
C ILE A 11 -6.75 4.13 -1.67
N ASP A 12 -6.69 4.63 -2.89
CA ASP A 12 -7.86 4.80 -3.77
C ASP A 12 -8.02 3.60 -4.70
N GLU A 13 -9.13 3.54 -5.44
CA GLU A 13 -9.41 2.47 -6.41
C GLU A 13 -8.31 2.32 -7.48
N GLY A 14 -7.69 3.42 -7.90
CA GLY A 14 -6.57 3.41 -8.84
C GLY A 14 -5.31 2.79 -8.24
N GLY A 15 -5.06 3.04 -6.95
CA GLY A 15 -3.99 2.37 -6.20
C GLY A 15 -4.19 0.86 -6.14
N VAL A 16 -5.41 0.41 -5.83
CA VAL A 16 -5.77 -1.02 -5.76
C VAL A 16 -5.70 -1.66 -7.15
N SER A 17 -6.28 -1.01 -8.15
CA SER A 17 -6.23 -1.46 -9.55
C SER A 17 -4.79 -1.58 -10.05
N GLY A 18 -3.90 -0.67 -9.64
CA GLY A 18 -2.46 -0.74 -9.90
C GLY A 18 -1.83 -2.01 -9.32
N LEU A 19 -2.10 -2.32 -8.05
CA LEU A 19 -1.62 -3.53 -7.39
C LEU A 19 -2.05 -4.81 -8.12
N TYR A 20 -3.31 -4.89 -8.52
CA TYR A 20 -3.80 -6.00 -9.35
C TYR A 20 -3.11 -6.06 -10.71
N CYS A 21 -2.86 -4.91 -11.35
CA CYS A 21 -2.14 -4.86 -12.61
C CYS A 21 -0.71 -5.40 -12.48
N TYR A 22 0.03 -5.04 -11.43
CA TYR A 22 1.38 -5.57 -11.19
C TYR A 22 1.37 -7.08 -10.96
N ARG A 23 0.37 -7.59 -10.24
CA ARG A 23 0.23 -9.03 -10.03
C ARG A 23 -0.10 -9.79 -11.30
N ASP A 24 -1.11 -9.35 -12.03
CA ASP A 24 -1.62 -10.09 -13.19
C ASP A 24 -0.68 -9.97 -14.41
N ARG A 25 -0.12 -8.78 -14.63
CA ARG A 25 0.71 -8.50 -15.81
C ARG A 25 2.19 -8.83 -15.58
N ASP A 26 2.73 -8.46 -14.43
CA ASP A 26 4.17 -8.51 -14.14
C ASP A 26 4.52 -9.65 -13.17
N GLY A 27 3.52 -10.36 -12.61
CA GLY A 27 3.74 -11.44 -11.65
C GLY A 27 4.27 -10.97 -10.29
N ILE A 28 4.17 -9.67 -10.01
CA ILE A 28 4.68 -9.05 -8.78
C ILE A 28 3.63 -9.20 -7.68
N ASP A 29 4.00 -9.69 -6.50
CA ASP A 29 3.06 -9.80 -5.40
C ASP A 29 2.61 -8.43 -4.86
N PHE A 30 1.55 -8.43 -4.07
CA PHE A 30 0.97 -7.19 -3.55
C PHE A 30 1.90 -6.42 -2.61
N ILE A 31 2.84 -7.06 -1.91
CA ILE A 31 3.79 -6.40 -1.02
C ILE A 31 4.78 -5.58 -1.87
N ASP A 32 5.42 -6.22 -2.84
CA ASP A 32 6.41 -5.56 -3.70
C ASP A 32 5.75 -4.55 -4.65
N GLY A 33 4.56 -4.85 -5.17
CA GLY A 33 3.77 -3.92 -5.97
C GLY A 33 3.40 -2.65 -5.19
N PHE A 34 3.06 -2.79 -3.91
CA PHE A 34 2.74 -1.66 -3.05
C PHE A 34 3.96 -0.80 -2.73
N LYS A 35 5.11 -1.42 -2.39
CA LYS A 35 6.37 -0.68 -2.21
C LYS A 35 6.77 0.07 -3.48
N PHE A 36 6.54 -0.54 -4.65
CA PHE A 36 6.83 0.08 -5.93
C PHE A 36 5.94 1.30 -6.19
N GLU A 37 4.63 1.21 -5.92
CA GLU A 37 3.73 2.35 -6.05
C GLU A 37 4.06 3.50 -5.10
N LEU A 38 4.41 3.20 -3.84
CA LEU A 38 4.88 4.21 -2.90
C LEU A 38 6.11 4.96 -3.45
N LYS A 39 7.06 4.24 -4.04
CA LYS A 39 8.25 4.84 -4.67
C LYS A 39 7.91 5.65 -5.92
N LEU A 40 7.02 5.15 -6.77
CA LEU A 40 6.59 5.84 -8.00
C LEU A 40 5.88 7.16 -7.69
N GLN A 41 5.07 7.18 -6.62
CA GLN A 41 4.32 8.36 -6.19
C GLN A 41 5.10 9.24 -5.20
N ASP A 42 6.39 8.95 -4.97
CA ASP A 42 7.28 9.64 -4.02
C ASP A 42 6.70 9.75 -2.59
N ILE A 43 5.94 8.72 -2.18
CA ILE A 43 5.34 8.64 -0.84
C ILE A 43 6.38 8.09 0.12
N ALA A 44 6.98 8.98 0.91
CA ALA A 44 7.95 8.62 1.93
C ALA A 44 7.27 8.03 3.17
N VAL A 45 7.31 6.70 3.29
CA VAL A 45 6.90 5.98 4.50
C VAL A 45 8.12 5.83 5.41
N LYS A 46 8.14 6.52 6.56
CA LYS A 46 9.16 6.33 7.61
C LYS A 46 8.55 5.58 8.78
N SER A 47 9.39 4.97 9.62
CA SER A 47 8.98 4.34 10.87
C SER A 47 8.11 5.29 11.71
N GLY A 48 6.92 4.86 12.11
CA GLY A 48 5.93 5.63 12.85
C GLY A 48 5.16 6.67 12.03
N SER A 49 5.34 6.75 10.71
CA SER A 49 4.67 7.76 9.84
C SER A 49 3.31 7.32 9.30
N ILE A 50 2.94 6.05 9.47
CA ILE A 50 1.60 5.57 9.14
C ILE A 50 0.94 5.04 10.42
N ALA A 51 -0.07 5.76 10.89
CA ALA A 51 -0.89 5.37 12.02
C ALA A 51 -2.10 4.51 11.58
N SER A 52 -2.59 4.72 10.35
CA SER A 52 -3.73 3.97 9.84
C SER A 52 -3.75 3.94 8.31
N VAL A 53 -4.41 2.93 7.74
CA VAL A 53 -4.61 2.78 6.30
C VAL A 53 -6.10 2.73 6.01
N GLN A 54 -6.55 3.53 5.06
CA GLN A 54 -7.93 3.54 4.57
C GLN A 54 -7.98 2.99 3.14
N PHE A 55 -8.97 2.13 2.92
CA PHE A 55 -9.25 1.48 1.64
C PHE A 55 -10.65 1.94 1.17
N PRO A 56 -10.92 1.98 -0.15
CA PRO A 56 -12.25 2.33 -0.66
C PRO A 56 -13.31 1.34 -0.18
N GLU A 57 -14.51 1.85 0.13
CA GLU A 57 -15.65 1.04 0.62
C GLU A 57 -16.18 0.05 -0.42
N GLU A 58 -16.00 0.33 -1.73
CA GLU A 58 -16.49 -0.53 -2.82
C GLU A 58 -15.68 -1.81 -3.04
N MET A 59 -14.69 -2.07 -2.18
CA MET A 59 -13.81 -3.26 -2.23
C MET A 59 -14.50 -4.50 -1.62
N TYR A 60 -15.71 -4.80 -2.09
CA TYR A 60 -16.65 -5.75 -1.46
C TYR A 60 -16.26 -7.24 -1.57
N ASP A 61 -15.34 -7.63 -2.46
CA ASP A 61 -15.08 -9.05 -2.74
C ASP A 61 -13.67 -9.56 -2.36
N GLU A 62 -12.64 -8.71 -2.29
CA GLU A 62 -11.27 -9.19 -2.04
C GLU A 62 -10.41 -8.28 -1.13
N PRO A 63 -10.71 -8.17 0.18
CA PRO A 63 -10.03 -7.19 1.00
C PRO A 63 -8.83 -7.72 1.79
N GLU A 64 -8.81 -9.01 2.19
CA GLU A 64 -7.85 -9.44 3.23
C GLU A 64 -6.43 -9.58 2.72
N GLU A 65 -6.22 -10.17 1.54
CA GLU A 65 -4.86 -10.41 1.02
C GLU A 65 -4.13 -9.10 0.72
N ILE A 66 -4.81 -8.14 0.08
CA ILE A 66 -4.25 -6.81 -0.19
C ILE A 66 -4.04 -6.03 1.11
N LYS A 67 -5.02 -6.05 2.03
CA LYS A 67 -4.86 -5.39 3.34
C LYS A 67 -3.64 -5.96 4.07
N GLN A 68 -3.53 -7.28 4.16
CA GLN A 68 -2.41 -7.95 4.80
C GLN A 68 -1.09 -7.61 4.11
N ALA A 69 -1.05 -7.61 2.78
CA ALA A 69 0.15 -7.25 2.03
C ALA A 69 0.57 -5.80 2.30
N VAL A 70 -0.38 -4.86 2.28
CA VAL A 70 -0.13 -3.43 2.59
C VAL A 70 0.40 -3.27 4.01
N TYR A 71 -0.25 -3.86 5.01
CA TYR A 71 0.23 -3.77 6.40
C TYR A 71 1.61 -4.43 6.58
N THR A 72 1.86 -5.54 5.90
CA THR A 72 3.17 -6.21 5.91
C THR A 72 4.24 -5.34 5.27
N ALA A 73 3.96 -4.77 4.10
CA ALA A 73 4.87 -3.86 3.41
C ALA A 73 5.21 -2.64 4.25
N ILE A 74 4.21 -2.02 4.90
CA ILE A 74 4.42 -0.90 5.81
C ILE A 74 5.35 -1.33 6.94
N LYS A 75 5.05 -2.45 7.61
CA LYS A 75 5.88 -2.96 8.70
C LYS A 75 7.33 -3.23 8.27
N GLU A 76 7.54 -3.80 7.09
CA GLU A 76 8.89 -4.02 6.55
C GLU A 76 9.62 -2.70 6.25
N LEU A 77 8.92 -1.69 5.73
CA LEU A 77 9.47 -0.35 5.51
C LEU A 77 9.81 0.35 6.83
N GLU A 78 8.99 0.16 7.87
CA GLU A 78 9.27 0.70 9.21
C GLU A 78 10.45 0.02 9.90
N GLN A 79 10.69 -1.28 9.62
CA GLN A 79 11.80 -2.04 10.18
C GLN A 79 13.10 -1.92 9.37
N GLY A 80 13.04 -1.50 8.11
CA GLY A 80 14.18 -1.40 7.20
C GLY A 80 15.00 -0.10 7.26
N MET A 81 14.76 0.77 8.26
CA MET A 81 15.62 1.94 8.54
C MET A 81 16.61 1.59 9.67
N GLU A 82 17.61 0.76 9.35
CA GLU A 82 18.87 0.63 10.11
C GLU A 82 20.03 1.20 9.31
#